data_AF-A0A497KZ11-F1
#
_entry.id   AF-A0A497KZ11-F1
#
_cell.length_a   1.000
_cell.length_b   1.000
_cell.length_c   1.000
_cell.angle_alpha   90.00
_cell.angle_beta   90.00
_cell.angle_gamma   90.00
#
_symmetry.space_group_name_H-M   'P 1'
#
loop_
_entity.id
_entity.type
_entity.pdbx_description
1 polymer ?
#
loop_
_entity_poly.entity_id
_entity_poly.type
_entity_poly.pdbx_seq_one_letter_code
_entity_poly.pdbx_strand_id
1 'polypeptide(L)'
;MMERFGWRWRKMQTFLRYIKPNKKIVEEKGQLRDIEKEIIISATDGTLTIFKREAEEIYNRLTQCYGEFIEDYVNLELEGNEEVIDALDNAMEEMGYVRWEKLRRVLE
;
A
#
# COMPACT_ATOMS: atom_id res chain seq x y z
N MET A 1 -47.30 14.03 13.71
CA MET A 1 -46.66 12.75 14.09
C MET A 1 -45.44 12.62 13.18
N MET A 2 -44.27 13.06 13.65
CA MET A 2 -43.04 13.16 12.84
C MET A 2 -42.27 11.84 12.84
N GLU A 3 -41.92 11.39 11.64
CA GLU A 3 -41.13 10.20 11.34
C GLU A 3 -39.70 10.34 11.91
N ARG A 4 -39.31 9.44 12.81
CA ARG A 4 -37.92 9.31 13.25
C ARG A 4 -37.16 8.46 12.24
N PHE A 5 -36.58 9.11 11.24
CA PHE A 5 -35.49 8.52 10.45
C PHE A 5 -34.27 8.34 11.37
N GLY A 6 -34.18 7.16 11.99
CA GLY A 6 -32.97 6.71 12.64
C GLY A 6 -31.92 6.42 11.58
N TRP A 7 -31.09 7.41 11.24
CA TRP A 7 -29.87 7.21 10.46
C TRP A 7 -28.95 6.30 11.29
N ARG A 8 -29.08 5.01 11.05
CA ARG A 8 -28.20 3.97 11.57
C ARG A 8 -26.89 4.10 10.82
N TRP A 9 -26.03 5.02 11.25
CA TRP A 9 -24.63 5.04 10.88
C TRP A 9 -24.08 3.64 11.23
N ARG A 10 -23.94 2.77 10.21
CA ARG A 10 -23.18 1.54 10.38
C ARG A 10 -21.76 2.00 10.61
N LYS A 11 -21.34 2.02 11.88
CA LYS A 11 -19.94 2.07 12.25
C LYS A 11 -19.25 0.94 11.51
N MET A 12 -18.44 1.27 10.52
CA MET A 12 -17.68 0.31 9.76
C MET A 12 -16.33 0.22 10.44
N GLN A 13 -16.04 -0.92 11.05
CA GLN A 13 -14.67 -1.22 11.46
C GLN A 13 -13.91 -1.58 10.18
N THR A 14 -12.87 -0.82 9.88
CA THR A 14 -12.03 -1.02 8.69
C THR A 14 -10.58 -1.13 9.12
N PHE A 15 -9.93 -2.19 8.62
CA PHE A 15 -8.49 -2.37 8.75
C PHE A 15 -7.83 -1.74 7.54
N LEU A 16 -7.05 -0.70 7.78
CA LEU A 16 -6.30 -0.01 6.74
C LEU A 16 -4.80 -0.26 6.96
N ARG A 17 -4.13 -0.73 5.91
CA ARG A 17 -2.68 -0.88 5.87
C ARG A 17 -2.11 0.21 4.97
N TYR A 18 -1.33 1.09 5.56
CA TYR A 18 -0.55 2.10 4.87
C TYR A 18 0.90 1.67 4.83
N ILE A 19 1.54 1.88 3.71
CA ILE A 19 2.96 1.60 3.52
C ILE A 19 3.64 2.84 2.97
N LYS A 20 4.87 3.05 3.38
CA LYS A 20 5.76 4.07 2.85
C LYS A 20 6.74 3.39 1.91
N PRO A 21 6.47 3.39 0.60
CA PRO A 21 7.39 2.79 -0.36
C PRO A 21 8.71 3.55 -0.35
N ASN A 22 9.79 2.86 -0.66
CA ASN A 22 11.10 3.48 -0.78
C ASN A 22 11.07 4.57 -1.85
N LYS A 23 11.46 5.79 -1.47
CA LYS A 23 11.48 6.95 -2.38
C LYS A 23 12.17 6.67 -3.71
N LYS A 24 13.31 5.95 -3.69
CA LYS A 24 14.05 5.61 -4.91
C LYS A 24 13.21 4.75 -5.86
N ILE A 25 12.44 3.80 -5.34
CA ILE A 25 11.55 2.95 -6.15
C ILE A 25 10.44 3.79 -6.78
N VAL A 26 9.88 4.75 -6.03
CA VAL A 26 8.85 5.67 -6.53
C VAL A 26 9.40 6.63 -7.58
N GLU A 27 10.61 7.13 -7.40
CA GLU A 27 11.29 8.03 -8.35
C GLU A 27 11.70 7.29 -9.64
N GLU A 28 12.19 6.06 -9.51
CA GLU A 28 12.67 5.25 -10.64
C GLU A 28 11.59 4.32 -11.23
N LYS A 29 10.33 4.47 -10.81
CA LYS A 29 9.23 3.58 -11.21
C LYS A 29 9.02 3.46 -12.72
N GLY A 30 9.37 4.49 -13.48
CA GLY A 30 9.30 4.50 -14.94
C GLY A 30 10.38 3.65 -15.62
N GLN A 31 11.42 3.26 -14.89
CA GLN A 31 12.51 2.39 -15.37
C GLN A 31 12.32 0.93 -14.96
N LEU A 32 11.41 0.66 -14.01
CA LEU A 32 11.11 -0.68 -13.55
C LEU A 32 10.30 -1.45 -14.61
N ARG A 33 10.72 -2.69 -14.91
CA ARG A 33 9.93 -3.60 -15.73
C ARG A 33 8.72 -4.12 -14.96
N ASP A 34 7.69 -4.56 -15.67
CA ASP A 34 6.47 -5.13 -15.04
C ASP A 34 6.80 -6.26 -14.05
N ILE A 35 7.77 -7.12 -14.37
CA ILE A 35 8.22 -8.20 -13.48
C ILE A 35 8.88 -7.68 -12.20
N GLU A 36 9.59 -6.55 -12.26
CA GLU A 36 10.22 -5.94 -11.08
C GLU A 36 9.18 -5.29 -10.18
N LYS A 37 8.18 -4.62 -10.79
CA LYS A 37 7.03 -4.06 -10.06
C LYS A 37 6.25 -5.16 -9.35
N GLU A 38 5.96 -6.27 -10.03
CA GLU A 38 5.26 -7.41 -9.41
C GLU A 38 6.07 -8.04 -8.27
N ILE A 39 7.40 -8.17 -8.41
CA ILE A 39 8.26 -8.67 -7.33
C ILE A 39 8.21 -7.75 -6.11
N ILE A 40 8.27 -6.43 -6.30
CA ILE A 40 8.18 -5.45 -5.21
C ILE A 40 6.83 -5.54 -4.50
N ILE A 41 5.74 -5.65 -5.26
CA ILE A 41 4.39 -5.81 -4.71
C ILE A 41 4.30 -7.12 -3.93
N SER A 42 4.61 -8.26 -4.55
CA SER A 42 4.53 -9.56 -3.88
C SER A 42 5.44 -9.67 -2.65
N ALA A 43 6.64 -9.08 -2.69
CA ALA A 43 7.53 -9.02 -1.53
C ALA A 43 6.91 -8.19 -0.37
N THR A 44 6.23 -7.09 -0.70
CA THR A 44 5.59 -6.22 0.30
C THR A 44 4.33 -6.85 0.92
N ASP A 45 3.58 -7.61 0.11
CA ASP A 45 2.42 -8.37 0.57
C ASP A 45 2.80 -9.56 1.47
N GLY A 46 4.06 -9.99 1.41
CA GLY A 46 4.51 -11.25 2.01
C GLY A 46 4.03 -12.48 1.23
N THR A 47 3.48 -12.30 0.03
CA THR A 47 3.00 -13.36 -0.87
C THR A 47 3.97 -13.65 -1.99
N LEU A 48 5.24 -13.21 -1.87
CA LEU A 48 6.32 -13.64 -2.76
C LEU A 48 6.55 -15.14 -2.58
N THR A 49 5.72 -15.94 -3.22
CA THR A 49 5.88 -17.37 -3.27
C THR A 49 6.96 -17.65 -4.31
N ILE A 50 8.18 -17.81 -3.82
CA ILE A 50 9.42 -17.98 -4.59
C ILE A 50 9.31 -19.28 -5.43
N PHE A 51 8.68 -19.22 -6.59
CA PHE A 51 8.48 -20.40 -7.44
C PHE A 51 9.42 -20.45 -8.65
N LYS A 52 10.26 -19.44 -8.87
CA LYS A 52 11.23 -19.42 -9.98
C LYS A 52 12.55 -18.77 -9.57
N ARG A 53 13.68 -19.44 -9.90
CA ARG A 53 15.06 -18.92 -9.72
C ARG A 53 15.22 -17.49 -10.28
N GLU A 54 14.63 -17.21 -11.42
CA GLU A 54 14.70 -15.87 -12.04
C GLU A 54 14.07 -14.77 -11.17
N ALA A 55 12.98 -15.05 -10.46
CA ALA A 55 12.35 -14.07 -9.58
C ALA A 55 13.20 -13.79 -8.34
N GLU A 56 13.90 -14.81 -7.82
CA GLU A 56 14.85 -14.67 -6.73
C GLU A 56 16.08 -13.84 -7.15
N GLU A 57 16.61 -14.06 -8.35
CA GLU A 57 17.72 -13.25 -8.90
C GLU A 57 17.33 -11.77 -9.06
N ILE A 58 16.13 -11.50 -9.58
CA ILE A 58 15.61 -10.14 -9.70
C ILE A 58 15.36 -9.52 -8.33
N TYR A 59 14.74 -10.27 -7.40
CA TYR A 59 14.52 -9.82 -6.03
C TYR A 59 15.83 -9.43 -5.34
N ASN A 60 16.85 -10.29 -5.39
CA ASN A 60 18.16 -10.00 -4.80
C ASN A 60 18.80 -8.77 -5.42
N ARG A 61 18.71 -8.61 -6.75
CA ARG A 61 19.21 -7.41 -7.44
C ARG A 61 18.48 -6.15 -6.99
N LEU A 62 17.15 -6.19 -6.92
CA LEU A 62 16.34 -5.07 -6.46
C LEU A 62 16.67 -4.71 -5.01
N THR A 63 16.81 -5.69 -4.13
CA THR A 63 17.20 -5.49 -2.73
C THR A 63 18.61 -4.91 -2.62
N GLN A 64 19.54 -5.26 -3.51
CA GLN A 64 20.86 -4.62 -3.55
C GLN A 64 20.83 -3.17 -4.06
N CYS A 65 19.98 -2.87 -5.04
CA CYS A 65 19.86 -1.53 -5.61
C CYS A 65 19.12 -0.56 -4.67
N TYR A 66 18.00 -1.01 -4.12
CA TYR A 66 17.06 -0.17 -3.39
C TYR A 66 17.11 -0.39 -1.88
N GLY A 67 17.65 -1.52 -1.40
CA GLY A 67 17.58 -1.92 0.00
C GLY A 67 16.21 -2.50 0.32
N GLU A 68 15.61 -2.05 1.42
CA GLU A 68 14.23 -2.39 1.74
C GLU A 68 13.26 -1.67 0.79
N PHE A 69 12.28 -2.41 0.26
CA PHE A 69 11.27 -1.84 -0.64
C PHE A 69 10.27 -0.92 0.06
N ILE A 70 10.15 -1.07 1.38
CA ILE A 70 9.28 -0.30 2.25
C ILE A 70 10.16 0.37 3.29
N GLU A 71 10.04 1.68 3.44
CA GLU A 71 10.71 2.42 4.51
C GLU A 71 9.98 2.30 5.84
N ASP A 72 8.64 2.24 5.80
CA ASP A 72 7.81 2.15 7.00
C ASP A 72 6.41 1.59 6.68
N TYR A 73 5.73 1.01 7.66
CA TYR A 73 4.34 0.56 7.50
C TYR A 73 3.51 0.84 8.75
N VAL A 74 2.24 1.18 8.52
CA VAL A 74 1.29 1.53 9.57
C VAL A 74 0.00 0.73 9.34
N ASN A 75 -0.39 -0.04 10.34
CA ASN A 75 -1.67 -0.75 10.36
C ASN A 75 -2.62 -0.01 11.31
N LEU A 76 -3.77 0.41 10.80
CA LEU A 76 -4.79 1.12 11.56
C LEU A 76 -6.08 0.32 11.53
N GLU A 77 -6.63 0.09 12.72
CA GLU A 77 -8.01 -0.30 12.89
C GLU A 77 -8.80 0.96 13.22
N LEU A 78 -9.73 1.32 12.34
CA LEU A 78 -10.52 2.54 12.47
C LEU A 78 -11.99 2.21 12.49
N GLU A 79 -12.70 2.88 13.38
CA GLU A 79 -14.15 2.92 13.43
C GLU A 79 -14.60 4.29 12.92
N GLY A 80 -15.06 4.36 11.68
CA GLY A 80 -15.37 5.63 11.01
C GLY A 80 -16.33 5.47 9.84
N ASN A 81 -16.73 6.60 9.27
CA ASN A 81 -17.42 6.67 7.98
C ASN A 81 -16.39 6.95 6.85
N GLU A 82 -16.85 6.91 5.59
CA GLU A 82 -15.98 7.10 4.42
C GLU A 82 -15.21 8.43 4.46
N GLU A 83 -15.82 9.51 4.96
CA GLU A 83 -15.16 10.83 5.07
C GLU A 83 -13.91 10.81 5.97
N VAL A 84 -13.93 10.03 7.06
CA VAL A 84 -12.76 9.88 7.93
C VAL A 84 -11.65 9.09 7.23
N ILE A 85 -12.01 8.09 6.43
CA ILE A 85 -11.06 7.31 5.63
C ILE A 85 -10.42 8.21 4.56
N ASP A 86 -11.21 9.00 3.84
CA ASP A 86 -10.69 9.93 2.83
C ASP A 86 -9.78 11.00 3.44
N ALA A 87 -10.14 11.57 4.59
CA ALA A 87 -9.29 12.52 5.29
C ALA A 87 -7.96 11.89 5.73
N LEU A 88 -8.00 10.64 6.20
CA LEU A 88 -6.81 9.89 6.57
C LEU A 88 -5.93 9.54 5.37
N ASP A 89 -6.52 9.13 4.25
CA ASP A 89 -5.78 8.90 3.00
C ASP A 89 -5.00 10.13 2.59
N ASN A 90 -5.65 11.30 2.54
CA ASN A 90 -4.99 12.54 2.17
C ASN A 90 -3.82 12.85 3.13
N ALA A 91 -4.04 12.75 4.44
CA ALA A 91 -2.99 13.01 5.44
C ALA A 91 -1.82 12.01 5.33
N MET A 92 -2.10 10.74 5.06
CA MET A 92 -1.09 9.71 4.85
C MET A 92 -0.31 9.95 3.56
N GLU A 93 -0.98 10.31 2.47
CA GLU A 93 -0.37 10.64 1.18
C GLU A 93 0.57 11.86 1.30
N GLU A 94 0.20 12.90 2.06
CA GLU A 94 1.08 14.04 2.37
C GLU A 94 2.35 13.63 3.14
N MET A 95 2.28 12.58 3.95
CA MET A 95 3.43 12.03 4.67
C MET A 95 4.24 11.00 3.85
N GLY A 96 3.82 10.74 2.60
CA GLY A 96 4.44 9.77 1.69
C GLY A 96 4.00 8.32 1.93
N TYR A 97 2.94 8.11 2.70
CA TYR A 97 2.32 6.80 2.85
C TYR A 97 1.23 6.62 1.80
N VAL A 98 1.07 5.39 1.34
CA VAL A 98 0.01 5.01 0.40
C VAL A 98 -0.70 3.79 0.95
N ARG A 99 -2.00 3.67 0.69
CA ARG A 99 -2.71 2.43 0.99
C ARG A 99 -2.05 1.28 0.25
N TRP A 100 -1.85 0.16 0.95
CA TRP A 100 -1.30 -1.07 0.39
C TRP A 100 -1.98 -1.45 -0.94
N GLU A 101 -3.31 -1.43 -0.98
CA GLU A 101 -4.12 -1.75 -2.16
C GLU A 101 -3.86 -0.81 -3.35
N LYS A 102 -3.40 0.42 -3.08
CA LYS A 102 -3.05 1.42 -4.10
C LYS A 102 -1.59 1.31 -4.55
N LEU A 103 -0.73 0.50 -3.90
CA LEU A 103 0.70 0.41 -4.24
C LEU A 103 0.92 0.10 -5.71
N ARG A 104 0.13 -0.82 -6.28
CA ARG A 104 0.21 -1.16 -7.71
C ARG A 104 0.08 0.09 -8.57
N ARG A 105 -0.91 0.94 -8.30
CA ARG A 105 -1.12 2.20 -9.04
C ARG A 105 0.01 3.21 -8.85
N VAL A 106 0.68 3.18 -7.70
CA VAL A 106 1.84 4.04 -7.44
C VAL A 106 3.02 3.62 -8.29
N LEU A 107 3.18 2.32 -8.53
CA LEU A 107 4.24 1.74 -9.35
C LEU A 107 3.93 1.69 -10.85
N GLU A 108 2.66 1.85 -11.25
CA GLU A 108 2.25 2.13 -12.64
C GLU A 108 2.81 3.47 -13.14
#